data_AF-A0A975EBC3-F1
#
_entry.id   AF-A0A975EBC3-F1
#
_cell.length_a   1.000
_cell.length_b   1.000
_cell.length_c   1.000
_cell.angle_alpha   90.00
_cell.angle_beta   90.00
_cell.angle_gamma   90.00
#
_symmetry.space_group_name_H-M   'P 1'
#
loop_
_entity.id
_entity.type
_entity.pdbx_description
1 polymer ?
#
loop_
_entity_poly.entity_id
_entity_poly.type
_entity_poly.pdbx_seq_one_letter_code
_entity_poly.pdbx_strand_id
1 'polypeptide(L)'
;MSTLQIYCDTGGYMPQLRPYVIDGRAKLFQFRYDDNRNPKIKHAAVPTQPTFREMNYTWAELKQIEELKSLTWDDLESSSDKFEELKLIIGGSNLKDAKHVDSAYRAGCSVLLTGDKDDLWSKREQIFQAVGIRILHNPDDWPALEAMLQL
;
A
#
# COMPACT_ATOMS: atom_id res chain seq x y z
N MET A 1 14.18 14.59 -10.55
CA MET A 1 13.90 13.16 -10.29
C MET A 1 12.60 13.11 -9.49
N SER A 2 11.62 12.32 -9.93
CA SER A 2 10.36 12.14 -9.19
C SER A 2 10.55 11.10 -8.09
N THR A 3 10.11 11.40 -6.87
CA THR A 3 10.12 10.45 -5.76
C THR A 3 9.19 9.28 -6.05
N LEU A 4 9.68 8.04 -5.95
CA LEU A 4 8.89 6.83 -6.12
C LEU A 4 8.00 6.61 -4.89
N GLN A 5 6.69 6.51 -5.10
CA GLN A 5 5.73 6.23 -4.04
C GLN A 5 5.47 4.73 -3.97
N ILE A 6 5.76 4.15 -2.80
CA ILE A 6 5.74 2.70 -2.57
C ILE A 6 4.80 2.42 -1.41
N TYR A 7 3.80 1.59 -1.64
CA TYR A 7 2.98 1.03 -0.58
C TYR A 7 3.65 -0.24 -0.05
N CYS A 8 3.77 -0.40 1.27
CA CYS A 8 4.18 -1.65 1.87
C CYS A 8 3.01 -2.26 2.65
N ASP A 9 2.65 -3.50 2.32
CA ASP A 9 1.82 -4.29 3.21
C ASP A 9 2.59 -4.70 4.48
N THR A 10 1.96 -5.52 5.31
CA THR A 10 2.50 -5.98 6.60
C THR A 10 3.84 -6.73 6.47
N GLY A 11 4.10 -7.40 5.35
CA GLY A 11 5.32 -8.19 5.10
C GLY A 11 6.30 -7.55 4.09
N GLY A 12 5.89 -6.54 3.35
CA GLY A 12 6.62 -6.01 2.19
C GLY A 12 7.83 -5.12 2.51
N TYR A 13 7.99 -4.65 3.76
CA TYR A 13 9.07 -3.71 4.07
C TYR A 13 10.47 -4.35 3.96
N MET A 14 11.35 -3.69 3.21
CA MET A 14 12.76 -4.04 3.07
C MET A 14 13.68 -3.01 3.73
N PRO A 15 14.60 -3.40 4.64
CA PRO A 15 15.59 -2.50 5.23
C PRO A 15 16.42 -1.71 4.21
N GLN A 16 16.67 -2.29 3.05
CA GLN A 16 17.42 -1.73 1.93
C GLN A 16 16.78 -0.47 1.33
N LEU A 17 15.49 -0.21 1.60
CA LEU A 17 14.81 1.03 1.18
C LEU A 17 15.23 2.26 1.97
N ARG A 18 15.79 2.08 3.17
CA ARG A 18 16.06 3.19 4.09
C ARG A 18 16.96 4.28 3.49
N PRO A 19 18.09 3.97 2.81
CA PRO A 19 18.89 5.01 2.16
C PRO A 19 18.09 5.80 1.12
N TYR A 20 17.29 5.14 0.30
CA TYR A 20 16.47 5.78 -0.73
C TYR A 20 15.37 6.68 -0.15
N VAL A 21 14.84 6.34 1.03
CA VAL A 21 13.90 7.22 1.76
C VAL A 21 14.60 8.45 2.32
N ILE A 22 15.79 8.27 2.90
CA ILE A 22 16.60 9.39 3.43
C ILE A 22 16.98 10.36 2.30
N ASP A 23 17.35 9.83 1.14
CA ASP A 23 17.73 10.61 -0.04
C ASP A 23 16.52 11.24 -0.77
N GLY A 24 15.28 11.00 -0.30
CA GLY A 24 14.06 11.53 -0.92
C GLY A 24 13.68 10.86 -2.25
N ARG A 25 14.32 9.75 -2.60
CA ARG A 25 14.04 8.96 -3.82
C ARG A 25 12.84 8.01 -3.65
N ALA A 26 12.54 7.63 -2.41
CA ALA A 26 11.39 6.80 -2.07
C ALA A 26 10.50 7.45 -1.00
N LYS A 27 9.19 7.31 -1.13
CA LYS A 27 8.20 7.64 -0.11
C LYS A 27 7.39 6.39 0.20
N LEU A 28 7.47 5.92 1.46
CA LEU A 28 6.81 4.68 1.88
C LEU A 28 5.45 4.97 2.53
N PHE A 29 4.41 4.29 2.08
CA PHE A 29 3.06 4.35 2.59
C PHE A 29 2.63 3.00 3.18
N GLN A 30 1.77 3.04 4.19
CA GLN A 30 1.11 1.85 4.74
C GLN A 30 -0.23 2.24 5.37
N PHE A 31 -1.28 1.45 5.15
CA PHE A 31 -2.42 1.37 6.06
C PHE A 31 -2.42 0.03 6.79
N ARG A 32 -2.86 0.04 8.06
CA ARG A 32 -2.76 -1.08 9.00
C ARG A 32 -4.01 -1.96 8.99
N TYR A 33 -4.29 -2.67 7.90
CA TYR A 33 -5.36 -3.69 7.94
C TYR A 33 -5.02 -4.86 8.88
N ASP A 34 -3.74 -5.07 9.18
CA ASP A 34 -3.26 -6.00 10.21
C ASP A 34 -2.69 -5.26 11.43
N ASP A 35 -2.64 -5.96 12.56
CA ASP A 35 -2.20 -5.45 13.88
C ASP A 35 -0.71 -5.05 13.93
N ASN A 36 0.05 -5.25 12.85
CA ASN A 36 1.49 -5.05 12.82
C ASN A 36 1.89 -3.76 12.06
N ARG A 37 2.01 -2.66 12.81
CA ARG A 37 2.59 -1.40 12.30
C ARG A 37 4.09 -1.55 12.11
N ASN A 38 4.60 -1.18 10.93
CA ASN A 38 6.04 -0.93 10.80
C ASN A 38 6.37 0.52 11.21
N PRO A 39 7.06 0.77 12.34
CA PRO A 39 7.35 2.13 12.82
C PRO A 39 8.31 2.91 11.90
N LYS A 40 8.94 2.25 10.93
CA LYS A 40 9.85 2.86 9.95
C LYS A 40 9.09 3.52 8.81
N ILE A 41 7.81 3.17 8.60
CA ILE A 41 6.95 3.79 7.59
C ILE A 41 6.23 4.98 8.23
N LYS A 42 6.41 6.16 7.64
CA LYS A 42 5.94 7.44 8.22
C LYS A 42 4.68 8.00 7.56
N HIS A 43 4.38 7.56 6.35
CA HIS A 43 3.19 8.00 5.62
C HIS A 43 2.12 6.92 5.69
N ALA A 44 0.87 7.35 5.75
CA ALA A 44 -0.26 6.46 5.67
C ALA A 44 -1.04 6.67 4.39
N ALA A 45 -1.56 5.57 3.84
CA ALA A 45 -2.54 5.64 2.78
C ALA A 45 -3.94 5.78 3.39
N VAL A 46 -4.86 6.41 2.65
CA VAL A 46 -6.27 6.41 3.02
C VAL A 46 -6.82 4.99 2.91
N PRO A 47 -7.45 4.45 3.96
CA PRO A 47 -8.02 3.11 3.91
C PRO A 47 -9.30 3.07 3.10
N THR A 48 -9.56 1.90 2.54
CA THR A 48 -10.77 1.53 1.82
C THR A 48 -11.60 0.62 2.71
N GLN A 49 -12.75 1.13 3.14
CA GLN A 49 -13.75 0.39 3.91
C GLN A 49 -13.14 -0.48 5.03
N PRO A 50 -12.29 0.06 5.91
CA PRO A 50 -11.71 -0.72 6.99
C PRO A 50 -12.82 -1.11 7.96
N THR A 51 -12.87 -2.39 8.34
CA THR A 51 -13.73 -2.85 9.42
C THR A 51 -13.25 -2.31 10.76
N PHE A 52 -14.10 -2.32 11.78
CA PHE A 52 -13.70 -1.90 13.12
C PHE A 52 -12.47 -2.67 13.66
N ARG A 53 -12.30 -3.95 13.28
CA ARG A 53 -11.13 -4.75 13.66
C ARG A 53 -9.87 -4.39 12.88
N GLU A 54 -10.01 -3.92 11.65
CA GLU A 54 -8.90 -3.46 10.81
C GLU A 54 -8.52 -2.01 11.10
N MET A 55 -9.38 -1.26 11.81
CA MET A 55 -9.08 0.09 12.30
C MET A 55 -8.10 0.00 13.47
N ASN A 56 -6.86 -0.35 13.17
CA ASN A 56 -5.70 -0.41 14.07
C ASN A 56 -5.15 0.98 14.44
N TYR A 57 -6.06 1.95 14.56
CA TYR A 57 -5.82 3.34 14.88
C TYR A 57 -7.00 3.88 15.69
N THR A 58 -6.69 4.61 16.76
CA THR A 58 -7.65 5.52 17.38
C THR A 58 -7.85 6.76 16.50
N TRP A 59 -9.01 7.42 16.65
CA TRP A 59 -9.29 8.68 15.95
C TRP A 59 -8.23 9.76 16.22
N ALA A 60 -7.73 9.84 17.47
CA ALA A 60 -6.68 10.78 17.83
C ALA A 60 -5.36 10.51 17.09
N GLU A 61 -4.99 9.24 16.89
CA GLU A 61 -3.80 8.86 16.12
C GLU A 61 -3.96 9.19 14.63
N LEU A 62 -5.13 8.97 14.03
CA LEU A 62 -5.40 9.34 12.64
C LEU A 62 -5.21 10.85 12.43
N LYS A 63 -5.69 11.68 13.37
CA LYS A 63 -5.55 13.14 13.30
C LYS A 63 -4.10 13.64 13.43
N GLN A 64 -3.18 12.80 13.92
CA GLN A 64 -1.76 13.13 14.00
C GLN A 64 -0.98 12.74 12.75
N ILE A 65 -1.58 11.96 11.85
CA ILE A 65 -0.95 11.54 10.59
C ILE A 65 -1.29 12.57 9.52
N GLU A 66 -0.26 13.18 8.94
CA GLU A 66 -0.43 14.27 7.97
C GLU A 66 -1.36 13.90 6.81
N GLU A 67 -1.23 12.69 6.27
CA GLU A 67 -2.08 12.19 5.19
C GLU A 67 -3.54 11.91 5.60
N LEU A 68 -3.80 11.69 6.90
CA LEU A 68 -5.12 11.28 7.41
C LEU A 68 -5.75 12.33 8.34
N LYS A 69 -5.12 13.49 8.55
CA LYS A 69 -5.65 14.49 9.47
C LYS A 69 -6.97 15.10 9.01
N SER A 70 -7.17 15.21 7.69
CA SER A 70 -8.43 15.68 7.11
C SER A 70 -9.46 14.58 6.90
N LEU A 71 -9.11 13.32 7.24
CA LEU A 71 -9.99 12.18 7.03
C LEU A 71 -11.32 12.38 7.76
N THR A 72 -12.40 12.08 7.06
CA THR A 72 -13.78 12.08 7.55
C THR A 72 -14.31 10.65 7.68
N TRP A 73 -15.53 10.51 8.23
CA TRP A 73 -16.21 9.22 8.26
C TRP A 73 -16.56 8.73 6.85
N ASP A 74 -17.00 9.63 5.97
CA ASP A 74 -17.33 9.30 4.58
C ASP A 74 -16.11 8.76 3.83
N ASP A 75 -14.92 9.30 4.09
CA ASP A 75 -13.67 8.80 3.51
C ASP A 75 -13.35 7.36 3.94
N LEU A 76 -13.68 6.99 5.18
CA LEU A 76 -13.50 5.63 5.71
C LEU A 76 -14.50 4.65 5.09
N GLU A 77 -15.71 5.08 4.78
CA GLU A 77 -16.72 4.24 4.12
C GLU A 77 -16.53 4.17 2.59
N SER A 78 -15.67 5.02 2.03
CA SER A 78 -15.39 5.08 0.60
C SER A 78 -14.36 4.03 0.13
N SER A 79 -14.44 3.76 -1.17
CA SER A 79 -13.43 3.05 -1.96
C SER A 79 -13.13 3.86 -3.22
N SER A 80 -12.06 3.52 -3.95
CA SER A 80 -11.89 4.10 -5.28
C SER A 80 -12.89 3.53 -6.29
N ASP A 81 -12.96 4.15 -7.47
CA ASP A 81 -13.68 3.64 -8.65
C ASP A 81 -13.11 2.31 -9.18
N LYS A 82 -11.91 1.92 -8.74
CA LYS A 82 -11.22 0.68 -9.11
C LYS A 82 -11.47 -0.48 -8.15
N PHE A 83 -12.07 -0.25 -6.99
CA PHE A 83 -12.14 -1.28 -5.96
C PHE A 83 -12.97 -2.52 -6.37
N GLU A 84 -14.09 -2.32 -7.07
CA GLU A 84 -14.89 -3.45 -7.57
C GLU A 84 -14.13 -4.30 -8.59
N GLU A 85 -13.38 -3.66 -9.49
CA GLU A 85 -12.52 -4.34 -10.47
C GLU A 85 -11.41 -5.14 -9.76
N LEU A 86 -10.77 -4.54 -8.76
CA LEU A 86 -9.73 -5.19 -7.96
C LEU A 86 -10.24 -6.42 -7.21
N LYS A 87 -11.45 -6.36 -6.62
CA LYS A 87 -12.07 -7.52 -5.97
C LYS A 87 -12.28 -8.69 -6.93
N LEU A 88 -12.62 -8.42 -8.19
CA LEU A 88 -12.80 -9.45 -9.20
C LEU A 88 -11.48 -10.09 -9.63
N ILE A 89 -10.41 -9.29 -9.75
CA ILE A 89 -9.07 -9.75 -10.14
C ILE A 89 -8.43 -10.61 -9.03
N ILE A 90 -8.45 -10.08 -7.80
CA ILE A 90 -7.77 -10.66 -6.64
C ILE A 90 -8.59 -11.82 -6.05
N GLY A 91 -9.91 -11.77 -6.21
CA GLY A 91 -10.84 -12.77 -5.70
C GLY A 91 -11.49 -12.32 -4.38
N GLY A 92 -12.80 -12.59 -4.26
CA GLY A 92 -13.61 -12.11 -3.13
C GLY A 92 -13.22 -12.66 -1.75
N SER A 93 -12.51 -13.80 -1.69
CA SER A 93 -11.94 -14.33 -0.45
C SER A 93 -10.76 -13.51 0.09
N ASN A 94 -10.12 -12.72 -0.78
CA ASN A 94 -8.90 -11.95 -0.51
C ASN A 94 -9.21 -10.45 -0.46
N LEU A 95 -10.31 -10.11 0.21
CA LEU A 95 -10.80 -8.73 0.30
C LEU A 95 -9.76 -7.79 0.92
N LYS A 96 -8.95 -8.28 1.86
CA LYS A 96 -7.90 -7.48 2.50
C LYS A 96 -6.83 -7.04 1.49
N ASP A 97 -6.40 -7.93 0.61
CA ASP A 97 -5.41 -7.61 -0.41
C ASP A 97 -5.97 -6.62 -1.44
N ALA A 98 -7.25 -6.76 -1.80
CA ALA A 98 -7.94 -5.77 -2.61
C ALA A 98 -7.96 -4.39 -1.93
N LYS A 99 -8.19 -4.32 -0.62
CA LYS A 99 -8.12 -3.06 0.14
C LYS A 99 -6.70 -2.48 0.18
N HIS A 100 -5.67 -3.32 0.30
CA HIS A 100 -4.27 -2.88 0.22
C HIS A 100 -3.94 -2.24 -1.12
N VAL A 101 -4.33 -2.88 -2.23
CA VAL A 101 -4.10 -2.35 -3.58
C VAL A 101 -4.91 -1.07 -3.81
N ASP A 102 -6.16 -1.02 -3.36
CA ASP A 102 -7.00 0.17 -3.50
C ASP A 102 -6.46 1.36 -2.70
N SER A 103 -6.01 1.12 -1.46
CA SER A 103 -5.32 2.14 -0.66
C SER A 103 -4.02 2.61 -1.32
N ALA A 104 -3.24 1.70 -1.93
CA ALA A 104 -2.05 2.07 -2.69
C ALA A 104 -2.40 2.96 -3.89
N TYR A 105 -3.46 2.62 -4.63
CA TYR A 105 -3.96 3.40 -5.75
C TYR A 105 -4.39 4.81 -5.32
N ARG A 106 -5.19 4.90 -4.25
CA ARG A 106 -5.67 6.19 -3.69
C ARG A 106 -4.54 7.06 -3.16
N ALA A 107 -3.47 6.44 -2.66
CA ALA A 107 -2.26 7.15 -2.25
C ALA A 107 -1.38 7.61 -3.41
N GLY A 108 -1.67 7.21 -4.66
CA GLY A 108 -0.83 7.51 -5.82
C GLY A 108 0.46 6.68 -5.88
N CYS A 109 0.50 5.54 -5.19
CA CYS A 109 1.64 4.64 -5.23
C CYS A 109 1.76 3.98 -6.61
N SER A 110 2.98 3.80 -7.10
CA SER A 110 3.27 3.09 -8.36
C SER A 110 3.76 1.66 -8.12
N VAL A 111 4.11 1.35 -6.87
CA VAL A 111 4.60 0.04 -6.43
C VAL A 111 3.86 -0.36 -5.15
N LEU A 112 3.49 -1.63 -5.04
CA LEU A 112 3.09 -2.27 -3.80
C LEU A 112 4.07 -3.40 -3.50
N LEU A 113 4.66 -3.37 -2.31
CA LEU A 113 5.52 -4.44 -1.79
C LEU A 113 4.72 -5.36 -0.91
N THR A 114 4.86 -6.66 -1.19
CA THR A 114 4.22 -7.72 -0.42
C THR A 114 5.21 -8.78 0.02
N GLY A 115 4.96 -9.39 1.18
CA GLY A 115 5.63 -10.62 1.60
C GLY A 115 4.89 -11.89 1.15
N ASP A 116 3.72 -11.76 0.53
CA ASP A 116 2.90 -12.86 0.04
C ASP A 116 3.19 -13.14 -1.45
N LYS A 117 3.51 -14.40 -1.78
CA LYS A 117 3.72 -14.85 -3.17
C LYS A 117 2.47 -15.42 -3.83
N ASP A 118 1.44 -15.70 -3.07
CA ASP A 118 0.37 -16.56 -3.56
C ASP A 118 -0.70 -15.72 -4.25
N ASP A 119 -1.58 -15.09 -3.49
CA ASP A 119 -2.80 -14.54 -4.08
C ASP A 119 -2.56 -13.19 -4.76
N LEU A 120 -1.84 -12.30 -4.09
CA LEU A 120 -1.61 -10.96 -4.62
C LEU A 120 -0.57 -10.94 -5.75
N TRP A 121 0.55 -11.64 -5.55
CA TRP A 121 1.66 -11.64 -6.51
C TRP A 121 1.33 -12.43 -7.78
N SER A 122 0.57 -13.53 -7.71
CA SER A 122 0.16 -14.28 -8.91
C SER A 122 -0.75 -13.48 -9.85
N LYS A 123 -1.43 -12.43 -9.35
CA LYS A 123 -2.31 -11.54 -10.10
C LYS A 123 -1.66 -10.23 -10.55
N ARG A 124 -0.36 -10.04 -10.28
CA ARG A 124 0.36 -8.76 -10.47
C ARG A 124 0.20 -8.13 -11.85
N GLU A 125 0.19 -8.91 -12.93
CA GLU A 125 0.04 -8.37 -14.29
C GLU A 125 -1.36 -7.81 -14.51
N GLN A 126 -2.40 -8.52 -14.04
CA GLN A 126 -3.79 -8.06 -14.15
C GLN A 126 -4.00 -6.80 -13.31
N ILE A 127 -3.42 -6.74 -12.11
CA ILE A 127 -3.45 -5.55 -11.25
C ILE A 127 -2.75 -4.37 -11.92
N PHE A 128 -1.57 -4.60 -12.51
CA PHE A 128 -0.84 -3.55 -13.23
C PHE A 128 -1.66 -2.98 -14.40
N GLN A 129 -2.37 -3.82 -15.15
CA GLN A 129 -3.25 -3.33 -16.22
C GLN A 129 -4.45 -2.53 -15.69
N ALA A 130 -5.02 -2.91 -14.55
CA ALA A 130 -6.20 -2.27 -13.98
C ALA A 130 -5.91 -0.90 -13.35
N VAL A 131 -4.78 -0.78 -12.63
CA VAL A 131 -4.48 0.38 -11.77
C VAL A 131 -3.06 0.95 -11.92
N GLY A 132 -2.20 0.36 -12.76
CA GLY A 132 -0.83 0.83 -12.99
C GLY A 132 0.14 0.59 -11.84
N ILE A 133 -0.24 -0.22 -10.84
CA ILE A 133 0.59 -0.54 -9.68
C ILE A 133 1.37 -1.82 -9.94
N ARG A 134 2.70 -1.75 -9.80
CA ARG A 134 3.56 -2.94 -9.84
C ARG A 134 3.56 -3.63 -8.49
N ILE A 135 3.11 -4.88 -8.45
CA ILE A 135 3.22 -5.72 -7.26
C ILE A 135 4.59 -6.40 -7.28
N LEU A 136 5.39 -6.19 -6.24
CA LEU A 136 6.72 -6.78 -6.09
C LEU A 136 6.79 -7.56 -4.78
N HIS A 137 7.39 -8.74 -4.84
CA HIS A 137 7.58 -9.61 -3.68
C HIS A 137 8.92 -9.33 -2.98
N ASN A 138 8.88 -9.19 -1.65
CA ASN A 138 10.07 -9.14 -0.80
C ASN A 138 10.47 -10.56 -0.36
N PRO A 139 11.70 -11.06 -0.65
CA PRO A 139 12.87 -10.31 -1.15
C PRO A 139 13.15 -10.44 -2.65
N ASP A 140 12.48 -11.35 -3.34
CA ASP A 140 12.79 -11.76 -4.72
C ASP A 140 12.90 -10.61 -5.73
N ASP A 141 12.02 -9.60 -5.64
CA ASP A 141 11.92 -8.53 -6.62
C ASP A 141 12.75 -7.29 -6.25
N TRP A 142 13.68 -7.39 -5.28
CA TRP A 142 14.60 -6.30 -4.93
C TRP A 142 15.35 -5.73 -6.15
N PRO A 143 15.96 -6.54 -7.04
CA PRO A 143 16.70 -5.99 -8.19
C PRO A 143 15.82 -5.14 -9.11
N ALA A 144 14.54 -5.50 -9.29
CA ALA A 144 13.60 -4.73 -10.09
C ALA A 144 13.26 -3.39 -9.41
N LEU A 145 13.02 -3.41 -8.09
CA LEU A 145 12.75 -2.20 -7.33
C LEU A 145 13.96 -1.26 -7.29
N GLU A 146 15.16 -1.79 -7.10
CA GLU A 146 16.39 -1.01 -7.08
C GLU A 146 16.63 -0.28 -8.41
N ALA A 147 16.39 -0.95 -9.53
CA ALA A 147 16.45 -0.30 -10.85
C ALA A 147 15.46 0.87 -10.96
N MET A 148 14.24 0.74 -10.43
CA MET A 148 13.25 1.83 -10.42
C MET A 148 13.66 3.01 -9.53
N LEU A 149 14.44 2.78 -8.49
CA LEU A 149 14.94 3.80 -7.55
C LEU A 149 16.19 4.55 -8.05
N GLN A 150 16.77 4.09 -9.17
CA GLN A 150 17.95 4.69 -9.81
C GLN A 150 17.61 5.59 -11.01
N LEU A 151 16.34 5.62 -11.44
CA LEU A 151 15.81 6.49 -12.51
C LEU A 151 15.52 7.91 -12.01
#